data_AF-A0A3F2V2R3-F1
#
_entry.id   AF-A0A3F2V2R3-F1
#
_cell.length_a   1.000
_cell.length_b   1.000
_cell.length_c   1.000
_cell.angle_alpha   90.00
_cell.angle_beta   90.00
_cell.angle_gamma   90.00
#
_symmetry.space_group_name_H-M   'P 1'
#
loop_
_entity.id
_entity.type
_entity.pdbx_description
1 polymer ?
#
loop_
_entity_poly.entity_id
_entity_poly.type
_entity_poly.pdbx_seq_one_letter_code
_entity_poly.pdbx_strand_id
1 'polypeptide(L)'
;MKKSKLPDNNNKTERAISYDHLAHCLTTQGRCEESLLLLVQLRFRLARQPLISDLLPELCFELMRAYRRMGLDLGSLQEQYGDCFAHISLESLFHGQQDREAVFALKCQLLMLVDDGDELSALNYAMQGLIKSMQVGDLRHRILFSGVKALCEFKQGRYSEARESMNGAMVLAQRFQFQYVIAEDDFGWSDLWRIMDKNNDFEAQLSNEFISGLRALIAQKDHMSSSPASASPIAETVVAHRKVRSSLRPDCFGLTEKELKILSLLTEGLCNKRIARRSEIALTTVKWHLQNIFGKLEVRNRTQAVVKAQELALVNDKA
;
A
#
# COMPACT_ATOMS: atom_id res chain seq x y z
N MET A 1 35.72 -6.74 -31.82
CA MET A 1 35.05 -7.48 -30.72
C MET A 1 33.85 -6.67 -30.24
N LYS A 2 32.62 -7.08 -30.60
CA LYS A 2 31.39 -6.43 -30.17
C LYS A 2 31.14 -6.83 -28.70
N LYS A 3 31.18 -5.86 -27.78
CA LYS A 3 30.74 -6.06 -26.38
C LYS A 3 29.24 -6.36 -26.40
N SER A 4 28.85 -7.53 -25.92
CA SER A 4 27.44 -7.90 -25.73
C SER A 4 26.84 -6.99 -24.67
N LYS A 5 25.77 -6.28 -25.03
CA LYS A 5 24.89 -5.60 -24.06
C LYS A 5 24.09 -6.70 -23.35
N LEU A 6 24.31 -6.90 -22.06
CA LEU A 6 23.34 -7.62 -21.23
C LEU A 6 22.00 -6.84 -21.28
N PRO A 7 20.85 -7.54 -21.34
CA PRO A 7 19.56 -6.89 -21.51
C PRO A 7 19.16 -6.10 -20.25
N ASP A 8 18.53 -4.97 -20.52
CA ASP A 8 17.96 -3.91 -19.68
C ASP A 8 16.77 -4.41 -18.80
N ASN A 9 16.97 -5.50 -18.05
CA ASN A 9 15.93 -6.20 -17.30
C ASN A 9 15.60 -5.56 -15.94
N ASN A 10 16.60 -5.05 -15.21
CA ASN A 10 16.38 -4.37 -13.92
C ASN A 10 15.46 -3.15 -14.04
N ASN A 11 15.68 -2.32 -15.06
CA ASN A 11 14.95 -1.08 -15.31
C ASN A 11 13.45 -1.32 -15.62
N LYS A 12 13.05 -2.56 -15.96
CA LYS A 12 11.66 -2.89 -16.32
C LYS A 12 10.86 -3.43 -15.13
N THR A 13 11.49 -4.25 -14.29
CA THR A 13 10.90 -4.70 -13.01
C THR A 13 10.76 -3.53 -12.04
N GLU A 14 11.76 -2.65 -11.97
CA GLU A 14 11.70 -1.43 -11.16
C GLU A 14 10.56 -0.50 -11.62
N ARG A 15 10.36 -0.35 -12.93
CA ARG A 15 9.19 0.37 -13.48
C ARG A 15 7.86 -0.26 -13.08
N ALA A 16 7.72 -1.58 -13.13
CA ALA A 16 6.48 -2.25 -12.73
C ALA A 16 6.17 -1.98 -11.24
N ILE A 17 7.19 -2.03 -10.38
CA ILE A 17 7.09 -1.64 -8.96
C ILE A 17 6.70 -0.16 -8.82
N SER A 18 7.27 0.74 -9.60
CA SER A 18 6.92 2.16 -9.55
C SER A 18 5.45 2.40 -9.95
N TYR A 19 4.93 1.71 -10.96
CA TYR A 19 3.52 1.82 -11.36
C TYR A 19 2.53 1.16 -10.37
N ASP A 20 2.94 0.11 -9.67
CA ASP A 20 2.17 -0.50 -8.56
C ASP A 20 1.89 0.53 -7.46
N HIS A 21 2.89 1.30 -7.06
CA HIS A 21 2.72 2.35 -6.04
C HIS A 21 1.87 3.51 -6.52
N LEU A 22 1.97 3.85 -7.80
CA LEU A 22 1.08 4.83 -8.39
C LEU A 22 -0.37 4.36 -8.33
N ALA A 23 -0.63 3.08 -8.62
CA ALA A 23 -1.96 2.50 -8.49
C ALA A 23 -2.44 2.55 -7.03
N HIS A 24 -1.60 2.15 -6.07
CA HIS A 24 -1.86 2.29 -4.63
C HIS A 24 -2.29 3.70 -4.28
N CYS A 25 -1.52 4.71 -4.71
CA CYS A 25 -1.83 6.07 -4.34
C CYS A 25 -3.08 6.64 -5.06
N LEU A 26 -3.35 6.26 -6.30
CA LEU A 26 -4.60 6.60 -6.97
C LEU A 26 -5.80 5.98 -6.24
N THR A 27 -5.68 4.73 -5.80
CA THR A 27 -6.70 4.03 -5.00
C THR A 27 -6.91 4.70 -3.64
N THR A 28 -5.84 5.09 -2.93
CA THR A 28 -5.95 5.79 -1.64
C THR A 28 -6.60 7.17 -1.77
N GLN A 29 -6.43 7.84 -2.91
CA GLN A 29 -7.05 9.12 -3.23
C GLN A 29 -8.51 9.03 -3.70
N GLY A 30 -9.08 7.83 -3.81
CA GLY A 30 -10.43 7.63 -4.33
C GLY A 30 -10.53 7.69 -5.86
N ARG A 31 -9.40 7.83 -6.57
CA ARG A 31 -9.32 7.84 -8.04
C ARG A 31 -9.25 6.41 -8.59
N CYS A 32 -10.19 5.57 -8.18
CA CYS A 32 -10.16 4.13 -8.41
C CYS A 32 -10.26 3.76 -9.89
N GLU A 33 -11.02 4.52 -10.70
CA GLU A 33 -11.11 4.32 -12.15
C GLU A 33 -9.75 4.51 -12.86
N GLU A 34 -8.99 5.53 -12.46
CA GLU A 34 -7.67 5.80 -13.01
C GLU A 34 -6.65 4.73 -12.59
N SER A 35 -6.75 4.27 -11.33
CA SER A 35 -5.97 3.15 -10.81
C SER A 35 -6.23 1.87 -11.61
N LEU A 36 -7.50 1.53 -11.83
CA LEU A 36 -7.92 0.35 -12.57
C LEU A 36 -7.46 0.41 -14.03
N LEU A 37 -7.62 1.56 -14.70
CA LEU A 37 -7.12 1.75 -16.05
C LEU A 37 -5.60 1.56 -16.13
N LEU A 38 -4.86 2.08 -15.16
CA LEU A 38 -3.41 1.93 -15.08
C LEU A 38 -3.01 0.45 -14.91
N LEU A 39 -3.62 -0.24 -13.94
CA LEU A 39 -3.33 -1.65 -13.64
C LEU A 39 -3.65 -2.58 -14.83
N VAL A 40 -4.79 -2.36 -15.49
CA VAL A 40 -5.14 -3.11 -16.72
C VAL A 40 -4.14 -2.85 -17.83
N GLN A 41 -3.70 -1.60 -18.03
CA GLN A 41 -2.67 -1.27 -19.02
C GLN A 41 -1.32 -1.92 -18.71
N LEU A 42 -0.91 -1.98 -17.44
CA LEU A 42 0.30 -2.67 -17.03
C LEU A 42 0.21 -4.16 -17.30
N ARG A 43 -0.92 -4.78 -16.94
CA ARG A 43 -1.19 -6.19 -17.23
C ARG A 43 -1.02 -6.51 -18.72
N PHE A 44 -1.64 -5.74 -19.61
CA PHE A 44 -1.52 -5.96 -21.06
C PHE A 44 -0.07 -5.85 -21.56
N ARG A 45 0.76 -5.01 -20.94
CA ARG A 45 2.18 -4.87 -21.29
C ARG A 45 3.05 -5.99 -20.73
N LEU A 46 2.70 -6.51 -19.55
CA LEU A 46 3.42 -7.60 -18.89
C LEU A 46 3.06 -8.97 -19.50
N ALA A 47 1.77 -9.23 -19.76
CA ALA A 47 1.28 -10.49 -20.35
C ALA A 47 1.81 -10.77 -21.77
N ARG A 48 2.29 -9.74 -22.49
CA ARG A 48 2.97 -9.91 -23.79
C ARG A 48 4.43 -10.38 -23.66
N GLN A 49 4.93 -10.61 -22.44
CA GLN A 49 6.31 -11.01 -22.19
C GLN A 49 6.36 -12.45 -21.69
N PRO A 50 7.10 -13.34 -22.36
CA PRO A 50 7.15 -14.76 -22.03
C PRO A 50 7.88 -15.08 -20.70
N LEU A 51 8.47 -14.09 -20.02
CA LEU A 51 9.15 -14.26 -18.72
C LEU A 51 8.32 -13.78 -17.53
N ILE A 52 7.17 -13.13 -17.74
CA ILE A 52 6.28 -12.64 -16.68
C ILE A 52 4.94 -13.35 -16.89
N SER A 53 4.98 -14.69 -16.79
CA SER A 53 3.79 -15.56 -16.93
C SER A 53 2.79 -15.35 -15.80
N ASP A 54 3.22 -14.79 -14.68
CA ASP A 54 2.43 -14.63 -13.48
C ASP A 54 2.32 -13.14 -13.18
N LEU A 55 1.10 -12.62 -13.06
CA LEU A 55 0.92 -11.28 -12.52
C LEU A 55 1.48 -11.31 -11.09
N LEU A 56 2.49 -10.49 -10.81
CA LEU A 56 3.04 -10.34 -9.46
C LEU A 56 1.88 -10.16 -8.46
N PRO A 57 1.80 -10.98 -7.39
CA PRO A 57 0.72 -10.89 -6.40
C PRO A 57 0.48 -9.47 -5.86
N GLU A 58 1.51 -8.62 -5.87
CA GLU A 58 1.44 -7.18 -5.64
C GLU A 58 0.39 -6.48 -6.52
N LEU A 59 0.48 -6.65 -7.84
CA LEU A 59 -0.42 -6.00 -8.79
C LEU A 59 -1.86 -6.53 -8.68
N CYS A 60 -1.99 -7.82 -8.37
CA CYS A 60 -3.30 -8.42 -8.10
C CYS A 60 -3.94 -7.81 -6.86
N PHE A 61 -3.16 -7.62 -5.79
CA PHE A 61 -3.66 -7.01 -4.57
C PHE A 61 -4.18 -5.59 -4.82
N GLU A 62 -3.43 -4.76 -5.54
CA GLU A 62 -3.89 -3.40 -5.87
C GLU A 62 -5.13 -3.39 -6.77
N LEU A 63 -5.24 -4.36 -7.69
CA LEU A 63 -6.44 -4.52 -8.51
C LEU A 63 -7.67 -4.88 -7.67
N MET A 64 -7.54 -5.88 -6.80
CA MET A 64 -8.63 -6.30 -5.90
C MET A 64 -9.03 -5.16 -4.96
N ARG A 65 -8.06 -4.44 -4.42
CA ARG A 65 -8.31 -3.27 -3.58
C ARG A 65 -9.08 -2.17 -4.31
N ALA A 66 -8.73 -1.89 -5.57
CA ALA A 66 -9.45 -0.93 -6.40
C ALA A 66 -10.89 -1.40 -6.69
N TYR A 67 -11.08 -2.68 -7.03
CA TYR A 67 -12.42 -3.28 -7.23
C TYR A 67 -13.29 -3.13 -5.99
N ARG A 68 -12.76 -3.51 -4.83
CA ARG A 68 -13.46 -3.44 -3.55
C ARG A 68 -13.89 -2.01 -3.21
N ARG A 69 -13.01 -1.02 -3.40
CA ARG A 69 -13.35 0.40 -3.17
C ARG A 69 -14.41 0.92 -4.13
N MET A 70 -14.50 0.37 -5.33
CA MET A 70 -15.56 0.67 -6.30
C MET A 70 -16.85 -0.10 -6.04
N GLY A 71 -16.89 -0.99 -5.05
CA GLY A 71 -18.03 -1.87 -4.77
C GLY A 71 -18.25 -2.93 -5.85
N LEU A 72 -17.20 -3.29 -6.59
CA LEU A 72 -17.23 -4.35 -7.60
C LEU A 72 -16.98 -5.71 -6.96
N ASP A 73 -17.57 -6.75 -7.54
CA ASP A 73 -17.43 -8.13 -7.06
C ASP A 73 -16.02 -8.69 -7.29
N LEU A 74 -15.41 -9.18 -6.20
CA LEU A 74 -14.09 -9.82 -6.22
C LEU A 74 -14.13 -11.26 -6.75
N GLY A 75 -15.29 -11.93 -6.74
CA GLY A 75 -15.43 -13.30 -7.25
C GLY A 75 -14.99 -13.45 -8.71
N SER A 76 -15.27 -12.43 -9.54
CA SER A 76 -14.80 -12.37 -10.93
C SER A 76 -13.27 -12.39 -11.08
N LEU A 77 -12.54 -11.88 -10.08
CA LEU A 77 -11.08 -11.94 -10.04
C LEU A 77 -10.58 -13.31 -9.55
N GLN A 78 -11.33 -14.00 -8.69
CA GLN A 78 -10.97 -15.34 -8.24
C GLN A 78 -10.97 -16.35 -9.38
N GLU A 79 -11.96 -16.31 -10.29
CA GLU A 79 -11.95 -17.17 -11.48
C GLU A 79 -10.76 -16.90 -12.39
N GLN A 80 -10.33 -15.64 -12.46
CA GLN A 80 -9.25 -15.21 -13.34
C GLN A 80 -7.85 -15.42 -12.76
N TYR A 81 -7.73 -15.42 -11.43
CA TYR A 81 -6.43 -15.36 -10.73
C TYR A 81 -6.29 -16.40 -9.61
N GLY A 82 -7.28 -17.26 -9.37
CA GLY A 82 -7.28 -18.25 -8.29
C GLY A 82 -6.06 -19.17 -8.31
N ASP A 83 -5.59 -19.55 -9.51
CA ASP A 83 -4.40 -20.37 -9.70
C ASP A 83 -3.10 -19.63 -9.30
N CYS A 84 -3.06 -18.30 -9.41
CA CYS A 84 -1.93 -17.46 -9.00
C CYS A 84 -1.74 -17.44 -7.47
N PHE A 85 -2.75 -17.85 -6.71
CA PHE A 85 -2.73 -17.86 -5.24
C PHE A 85 -3.02 -19.25 -4.68
N ALA A 86 -2.68 -20.32 -5.41
CA ALA A 86 -2.87 -21.69 -4.93
C ALA A 86 -2.45 -21.82 -3.45
N HIS A 87 -3.28 -22.52 -2.66
CA HIS A 87 -3.19 -22.61 -1.19
C HIS A 87 -1.73 -22.59 -0.71
N ILE A 88 -1.35 -21.47 -0.07
CA ILE A 88 -0.08 -21.39 0.63
C ILE A 88 -0.22 -22.35 1.82
N SER A 89 0.37 -23.53 1.68
CA SER A 89 0.36 -24.51 2.77
C SER A 89 1.15 -23.95 3.95
N LEU A 90 0.77 -24.36 5.18
CA LEU A 90 1.52 -23.99 6.38
C LEU A 90 3.01 -24.34 6.26
N GLU A 91 3.35 -25.43 5.57
CA GLU A 91 4.72 -25.87 5.32
C GLU A 91 5.48 -24.92 4.37
N SER A 92 4.81 -24.45 3.31
CA SER A 92 5.40 -23.51 2.35
C SER A 92 5.72 -22.14 2.95
N LEU A 93 5.04 -21.73 4.02
CA LEU A 93 5.31 -20.46 4.72
C LEU A 93 6.73 -20.36 5.27
N PHE A 94 7.32 -21.49 5.70
CA PHE A 94 8.64 -21.54 6.35
C PHE A 94 9.80 -21.75 5.38
N HIS A 95 9.52 -21.97 4.10
CA HIS A 95 10.52 -22.15 3.06
C HIS A 95 10.68 -20.82 2.29
N GLY A 96 11.92 -20.43 1.95
CA GLY A 96 12.24 -19.15 1.29
C GLY A 96 12.24 -17.95 2.24
N GLN A 97 13.43 -17.47 2.62
CA GLN A 97 13.59 -16.35 3.58
C GLN A 97 13.15 -14.97 3.04
N GLN A 98 12.77 -14.85 1.76
CA GLN A 98 12.51 -13.54 1.12
C GLN A 98 11.35 -13.48 0.10
N ASP A 99 10.30 -14.28 0.26
CA ASP A 99 9.20 -14.25 -0.73
C ASP A 99 8.17 -13.16 -0.39
N ARG A 100 8.48 -11.93 -0.83
CA ARG A 100 7.55 -10.78 -0.80
C ARG A 100 6.21 -11.16 -1.47
N GLU A 101 6.27 -11.92 -2.54
CA GLU A 101 5.13 -12.44 -3.30
C GLU A 101 4.16 -13.23 -2.42
N ALA A 102 4.67 -14.07 -1.50
CA ALA A 102 3.85 -14.85 -0.58
C ALA A 102 3.03 -13.96 0.37
N VAL A 103 3.61 -12.84 0.81
CA VAL A 103 2.90 -11.86 1.65
C VAL A 103 1.72 -11.24 0.90
N PHE A 104 1.91 -10.89 -0.37
CA PHE A 104 0.84 -10.30 -1.18
C PHE A 104 -0.21 -11.32 -1.62
N ALA A 105 0.17 -12.57 -1.87
CA ALA A 105 -0.78 -13.65 -2.10
C ALA A 105 -1.69 -13.89 -0.88
N LEU A 106 -1.11 -13.88 0.34
CA LEU A 106 -1.90 -13.95 1.59
C LEU A 106 -2.86 -12.76 1.72
N LYS A 107 -2.44 -11.54 1.34
CA LYS A 107 -3.34 -10.38 1.34
C LYS A 107 -4.49 -10.52 0.35
N CYS A 108 -4.23 -11.04 -0.85
CA CYS A 108 -5.27 -11.29 -1.86
C CYS A 108 -6.31 -12.27 -1.33
N GLN A 109 -5.87 -13.40 -0.76
CA GLN A 109 -6.76 -14.39 -0.13
C GLN A 109 -7.57 -13.79 1.02
N LEU A 110 -6.94 -13.02 1.90
CA LEU A 110 -7.64 -12.35 2.99
C LEU A 110 -8.72 -11.39 2.50
N LEU A 111 -8.44 -10.63 1.44
CA LEU A 111 -9.39 -9.65 0.93
C LEU A 111 -10.65 -10.34 0.40
N MET A 112 -10.50 -11.47 -0.29
CA MET A 112 -11.61 -12.30 -0.74
C MET A 112 -12.40 -12.89 0.44
N LEU A 113 -11.72 -13.53 1.39
CA LEU A 113 -12.38 -14.18 2.53
C LEU A 113 -13.13 -13.19 3.44
N VAL A 114 -12.59 -11.99 3.62
CA VAL A 114 -13.25 -10.94 4.40
C VAL A 114 -14.51 -10.43 3.71
N ASP A 115 -14.52 -10.35 2.38
CA ASP A 115 -15.72 -9.95 1.61
C ASP A 115 -16.76 -11.08 1.51
N ASP A 116 -16.32 -12.33 1.46
CA ASP A 116 -17.20 -13.51 1.52
C ASP A 116 -17.80 -13.74 2.92
N GLY A 117 -17.23 -13.11 3.95
CA GLY A 117 -17.65 -13.27 5.34
C GLY A 117 -17.19 -14.58 5.99
N ASP A 118 -16.15 -15.24 5.48
CA ASP A 118 -15.54 -16.41 6.12
C ASP A 118 -14.47 -15.97 7.13
N GLU A 119 -14.91 -15.59 8.33
CA GLU A 119 -13.99 -15.01 9.32
C GLU A 119 -13.04 -16.04 9.94
N LEU A 120 -13.42 -17.32 9.95
CA LEU A 120 -12.58 -18.39 10.49
C LEU A 120 -11.38 -18.65 9.58
N SER A 121 -11.63 -18.80 8.27
CA SER A 121 -10.55 -18.93 7.29
C SER A 121 -9.72 -17.65 7.24
N ALA A 122 -10.36 -16.47 7.22
CA ALA A 122 -9.66 -15.19 7.22
C ALA A 122 -8.74 -15.04 8.44
N LEU A 123 -9.18 -15.44 9.64
CA LEU A 123 -8.34 -15.41 10.83
C LEU A 123 -7.11 -16.32 10.70
N ASN A 124 -7.27 -17.53 10.16
CA ASN A 124 -6.15 -18.44 9.92
C ASN A 124 -5.12 -17.83 8.97
N TYR A 125 -5.58 -17.24 7.87
CA TYR A 125 -4.70 -16.56 6.92
C TYR A 125 -4.03 -15.30 7.49
N ALA A 126 -4.72 -14.56 8.37
CA ALA A 126 -4.13 -13.40 9.04
C ALA A 126 -2.99 -13.83 9.97
N MET A 127 -3.17 -14.95 10.69
CA MET A 127 -2.12 -15.55 11.51
C MET A 127 -0.93 -16.04 10.68
N GLN A 128 -1.17 -16.67 9.54
CA GLN A 128 -0.10 -17.05 8.60
C GLN A 128 0.66 -15.82 8.08
N GLY A 129 -0.05 -14.74 7.75
CA GLY A 129 0.54 -13.46 7.35
C GLY A 129 1.38 -12.80 8.44
N LEU A 130 0.94 -12.88 9.70
CA LEU A 130 1.74 -12.43 10.85
C LEU A 130 3.05 -13.22 10.95
N ILE A 131 2.99 -14.54 10.82
CA ILE A 131 4.20 -15.40 10.85
C ILE A 131 5.14 -15.04 9.71
N LYS A 132 4.62 -14.93 8.47
CA LYS A 132 5.45 -14.64 7.29
C LYS A 132 6.05 -13.22 7.36
N SER A 133 5.28 -12.24 7.82
CA SER A 133 5.76 -10.86 7.94
C SER A 133 6.83 -10.69 9.03
N MET A 134 6.85 -11.54 10.06
CA MET A 134 7.98 -11.62 11.02
C MET A 134 9.25 -12.14 10.36
N GLN A 135 9.16 -13.15 9.49
CA GLN A 135 10.32 -13.71 8.78
C GLN A 135 10.89 -12.73 7.75
N VAL A 136 10.02 -12.04 6.99
CA VAL A 136 10.42 -11.02 6.00
C VAL A 136 10.97 -9.76 6.68
N GLY A 137 10.66 -9.53 7.96
CA GLY A 137 11.10 -8.37 8.71
C GLY A 137 10.42 -7.05 8.29
N ASP A 138 9.29 -7.11 7.60
CA ASP A 138 8.53 -5.92 7.20
C ASP A 138 7.44 -5.59 8.22
N LEU A 139 7.69 -4.53 8.99
CA LEU A 139 6.80 -4.08 10.05
C LEU A 139 5.43 -3.61 9.53
N ARG A 140 5.33 -3.11 8.29
CA ARG A 140 4.06 -2.64 7.72
C ARG A 140 3.09 -3.81 7.54
N HIS A 141 3.59 -4.91 7.00
CA HIS A 141 2.83 -6.14 6.85
C HIS A 141 2.40 -6.71 8.20
N ARG A 142 3.28 -6.67 9.20
CA ARG A 142 2.93 -7.09 10.57
C ARG A 142 1.77 -6.28 11.16
N ILE A 143 1.81 -4.96 11.01
CA ILE A 143 0.74 -4.06 11.47
C ILE A 143 -0.56 -4.39 10.73
N LEU A 144 -0.51 -4.53 9.40
CA LEU A 144 -1.66 -4.85 8.57
C LEU A 144 -2.32 -6.18 8.97
N PHE A 145 -1.55 -7.28 9.05
CA PHE A 145 -2.12 -8.58 9.43
C PHE A 145 -2.63 -8.60 10.88
N SER A 146 -2.02 -7.80 11.79
CA SER A 146 -2.54 -7.64 13.16
C SER A 146 -3.89 -6.91 13.17
N GLY A 147 -4.06 -5.91 12.30
CA GLY A 147 -5.34 -5.24 12.07
C GLY A 147 -6.41 -6.19 11.51
N VAL A 148 -6.06 -7.02 10.52
CA VAL A 148 -6.99 -8.05 9.98
C VAL A 148 -7.36 -9.07 11.04
N LYS A 149 -6.39 -9.55 11.84
CA LYS A 149 -6.66 -10.46 12.97
C LYS A 149 -7.69 -9.84 13.93
N ALA A 150 -7.49 -8.57 14.31
CA ALA A 150 -8.41 -7.85 15.17
C ALA A 150 -9.82 -7.72 14.56
N LEU A 151 -9.92 -7.47 13.25
CA LEU A 151 -11.19 -7.45 12.52
C LEU A 151 -11.91 -8.80 12.60
N CYS A 152 -11.21 -9.90 12.31
CA CYS A 152 -11.81 -11.24 12.35
C CYS A 152 -12.27 -11.61 13.77
N GLU A 153 -11.48 -11.29 14.79
CA GLU A 153 -11.86 -11.50 16.21
C GLU A 153 -13.09 -10.68 16.59
N PHE A 154 -13.17 -9.44 16.11
CA PHE A 154 -14.31 -8.55 16.34
C PHE A 154 -15.59 -9.12 15.71
N LYS A 155 -15.53 -9.56 14.46
CA LYS A 155 -16.67 -10.17 13.75
C LYS A 155 -17.13 -11.48 14.39
N GLN A 156 -16.20 -12.24 14.98
CA GLN A 156 -16.49 -13.45 15.76
C GLN A 156 -17.02 -13.16 17.19
N GLY A 157 -17.24 -11.89 17.56
CA GLY A 157 -17.74 -11.49 18.88
C GLY A 157 -16.71 -11.53 20.01
N ARG A 158 -15.42 -11.76 19.69
CA ARG A 158 -14.32 -11.79 20.67
C ARG A 158 -13.76 -10.38 20.89
N TYR A 159 -14.58 -9.50 21.45
CA TYR A 159 -14.27 -8.06 21.59
C TYR A 159 -13.04 -7.76 22.45
N SER A 160 -12.69 -8.60 23.42
CA SER A 160 -11.49 -8.40 24.25
C SER A 160 -10.22 -8.63 23.42
N GLU A 161 -10.15 -9.76 22.74
CA GLU A 161 -9.03 -10.15 21.89
C GLU A 161 -8.87 -9.18 20.72
N ALA A 162 -9.97 -8.78 20.08
CA ALA A 162 -9.96 -7.79 19.01
C ALA A 162 -9.32 -6.46 19.45
N ARG A 163 -9.67 -6.00 20.66
CA ARG A 163 -9.11 -4.77 21.23
C ARG A 163 -7.62 -4.91 21.52
N GLU A 164 -7.19 -6.05 22.07
CA GLU A 164 -5.77 -6.35 22.32
C GLU A 164 -4.97 -6.40 21.01
N SER A 165 -5.46 -7.13 20.01
CA SER A 165 -4.83 -7.23 18.69
C SER A 165 -4.72 -5.88 17.98
N MET A 166 -5.76 -5.03 18.07
CA MET A 166 -5.75 -3.71 17.46
C MET A 166 -4.81 -2.76 18.21
N ASN A 167 -4.84 -2.75 19.55
CA ASN A 167 -3.90 -1.95 20.34
C ASN A 167 -2.44 -2.35 20.07
N GLY A 168 -2.14 -3.65 19.99
CA GLY A 168 -0.81 -4.13 19.60
C GLY A 168 -0.38 -3.63 18.22
N ALA A 169 -1.28 -3.62 17.23
CA ALA A 169 -1.02 -3.06 15.91
C ALA A 169 -0.73 -1.55 15.97
N MET A 170 -1.51 -0.80 16.75
CA MET A 170 -1.36 0.64 16.94
C MET A 170 -0.07 1.01 17.68
N VAL A 171 0.34 0.24 18.69
CA VAL A 171 1.61 0.46 19.41
C VAL A 171 2.79 0.30 18.46
N LEU A 172 2.76 -0.72 17.59
CA LEU A 172 3.76 -0.88 16.53
C LEU A 172 3.72 0.28 15.53
N ALA A 173 2.52 0.70 15.11
CA ALA A 173 2.36 1.82 14.19
C ALA A 173 2.88 3.14 14.78
N GLN A 174 2.62 3.43 16.05
CA GLN A 174 3.15 4.60 16.76
C GLN A 174 4.68 4.54 16.85
N ARG A 175 5.21 3.41 17.33
CA ARG A 175 6.65 3.24 17.55
C ARG A 175 7.47 3.42 16.26
N PHE A 176 6.94 2.95 15.13
CA PHE A 176 7.63 2.99 13.84
C PHE A 176 7.07 4.02 12.85
N GLN A 177 6.12 4.86 13.30
CA GLN A 177 5.52 5.95 12.52
C GLN A 177 4.81 5.47 11.24
N PHE A 178 4.07 4.37 11.35
CA PHE A 178 3.29 3.74 10.26
C PHE A 178 1.77 3.89 10.46
N GLN A 179 1.34 5.03 10.96
CA GLN A 179 -0.08 5.36 11.21
C GLN A 179 -0.98 5.26 9.96
N TYR A 180 -0.42 5.46 8.75
CA TYR A 180 -1.17 5.31 7.51
C TYR A 180 -1.63 3.87 7.26
N VAL A 181 -0.89 2.85 7.71
CA VAL A 181 -1.29 1.44 7.54
C VAL A 181 -2.60 1.15 8.27
N ILE A 182 -2.80 1.78 9.45
CA ILE A 182 -4.04 1.67 10.21
C ILE A 182 -5.16 2.50 9.56
N ALA A 183 -4.85 3.71 9.10
CA ALA A 183 -5.83 4.65 8.55
C ALA A 183 -6.31 4.28 7.12
N GLU A 184 -5.48 3.63 6.31
CA GLU A 184 -5.83 3.22 4.95
C GLU A 184 -6.97 2.21 4.94
N ASP A 185 -7.09 1.39 5.99
CA ASP A 185 -8.13 0.40 6.23
C ASP A 185 -8.63 -0.30 4.95
N ASP A 186 -7.76 -1.13 4.38
CA ASP A 186 -8.06 -1.86 3.16
C ASP A 186 -8.91 -3.11 3.40
N PHE A 187 -9.10 -3.52 4.66
CA PHE A 187 -9.83 -4.74 5.05
C PHE A 187 -11.17 -4.46 5.73
N GLY A 188 -11.43 -3.25 6.22
CA GLY A 188 -12.73 -2.82 6.75
C GLY A 188 -12.84 -2.87 8.27
N TRP A 189 -11.75 -2.62 9.00
CA TRP A 189 -11.73 -2.48 10.45
C TRP A 189 -12.16 -1.10 10.96
N SER A 190 -12.65 -0.21 10.10
CA SER A 190 -13.16 1.12 10.47
C SER A 190 -14.24 1.06 11.56
N ASP A 191 -15.12 0.05 11.53
CA ASP A 191 -16.16 -0.10 12.55
C ASP A 191 -15.57 -0.47 13.92
N LEU A 192 -14.57 -1.35 13.94
CA LEU A 192 -13.81 -1.68 15.15
C LEU A 192 -13.12 -0.42 15.70
N TRP A 193 -12.47 0.37 14.84
CA TRP A 193 -11.86 1.65 15.23
C TRP A 193 -12.89 2.60 15.85
N ARG A 194 -14.05 2.82 15.21
CA ARG A 194 -15.10 3.73 15.71
C ARG A 194 -15.61 3.31 17.08
N ILE A 195 -15.76 2.02 17.33
CA ILE A 195 -16.20 1.49 18.63
C ILE A 195 -15.13 1.72 19.69
N MET A 196 -13.87 1.41 19.38
CA MET A 196 -12.75 1.66 20.30
C MET A 196 -12.60 3.15 20.62
N ASP A 197 -12.73 4.00 19.61
CA ASP A 197 -12.61 5.45 19.76
C ASP A 197 -13.72 6.04 20.63
N LYS A 198 -14.96 5.56 20.44
CA LYS A 198 -16.11 5.96 21.26
C LYS A 198 -15.98 5.53 22.72
N ASN A 199 -15.42 4.35 22.97
CA ASN A 199 -15.25 3.79 24.30
C ASN A 199 -13.96 4.25 24.99
N ASN A 200 -13.06 4.91 24.26
CA ASN A 200 -11.70 5.23 24.70
C ASN A 200 -10.90 3.98 25.12
N ASP A 201 -11.06 2.87 24.39
CA ASP A 201 -10.45 1.56 24.64
C ASP A 201 -8.99 1.48 24.13
N PHE A 202 -8.15 2.46 24.50
CA PHE A 202 -6.76 2.58 24.05
C PHE A 202 -5.77 2.21 25.16
N GLU A 203 -4.72 1.48 24.81
CA GLU A 203 -3.61 1.21 25.73
C GLU A 203 -2.91 2.49 26.17
N ALA A 204 -2.50 2.55 27.44
CA ALA A 204 -1.84 3.71 28.04
C ALA A 204 -0.52 4.12 27.36
N GLN A 205 0.07 3.23 26.56
CA GLN A 205 1.30 3.49 25.80
C GLN A 205 1.05 4.34 24.55
N LEU A 206 -0.19 4.43 24.08
CA LEU A 206 -0.57 5.23 22.93
C LEU A 206 -0.67 6.70 23.32
N SER A 207 0.04 7.57 22.60
CA SER A 207 0.02 9.00 22.88
C SER A 207 -1.26 9.65 22.33
N ASN A 208 -1.74 10.69 23.02
CA ASN A 208 -2.88 11.47 22.56
C ASN A 208 -2.61 12.11 21.18
N GLU A 209 -1.36 12.47 20.88
CA GLU A 209 -0.95 13.00 19.58
C GLU A 209 -1.11 11.96 18.46
N PHE A 210 -0.74 10.71 18.74
CA PHE A 210 -0.91 9.61 17.78
C PHE A 210 -2.40 9.33 17.52
N ILE A 211 -3.21 9.21 18.58
CA ILE A 211 -4.65 8.93 18.45
C ILE A 211 -5.35 10.08 17.70
N SER A 212 -5.07 11.34 18.06
CA SER A 212 -5.63 12.50 17.35
C SER A 212 -5.16 12.57 15.90
N GLY A 213 -3.91 12.20 15.61
CA GLY A 213 -3.39 12.06 14.24
C GLY A 213 -4.15 11.00 13.43
N LEU A 214 -4.41 9.83 14.01
CA LEU A 214 -5.21 8.78 13.37
C LEU A 214 -6.64 9.24 13.10
N ARG A 215 -7.31 9.89 14.06
CA ARG A 215 -8.65 10.48 13.86
C ARG A 215 -8.67 11.44 12.69
N ALA A 216 -7.67 12.33 12.57
CA ALA A 216 -7.58 13.28 11.48
C ALA A 216 -7.40 12.61 10.11
N LEU A 217 -6.57 11.56 10.04
CA LEU A 217 -6.34 10.79 8.80
C LEU A 217 -7.61 10.05 8.36
N ILE A 218 -8.29 9.39 9.30
CA ILE A 218 -9.52 8.65 9.02
C ILE A 218 -10.65 9.60 8.59
N ALA A 219 -10.78 10.75 9.26
CA ALA A 219 -11.76 11.78 8.90
C ALA A 219 -11.51 12.36 7.50
N GLN A 220 -10.26 12.63 7.13
CA GLN A 220 -9.90 13.09 5.77
C GLN A 220 -10.33 12.08 4.70
N LYS A 221 -10.17 10.78 4.97
CA LYS A 221 -10.59 9.70 4.07
C LYS A 221 -12.10 9.66 3.91
N ASP A 222 -12.86 9.72 5.00
CA ASP A 222 -14.33 9.72 4.96
C ASP A 222 -14.88 10.91 4.13
N HIS A 223 -14.22 12.06 4.18
CA HIS A 223 -14.57 13.22 3.34
C HIS A 223 -14.23 13.04 1.85
N MET A 224 -13.19 12.27 1.50
CA MET A 224 -12.84 11.98 0.10
C MET A 224 -13.77 10.93 -0.54
N SER A 225 -14.30 9.99 0.25
CA SER A 225 -15.25 8.96 -0.20
C SER A 225 -16.65 9.49 -0.53
N SER A 226 -16.99 10.71 -0.09
CA SER A 226 -18.35 11.29 -0.20
C SER A 226 -18.53 12.26 -1.37
N SER A 227 -17.52 12.45 -2.23
CA SER A 227 -17.70 13.16 -3.50
C SER A 227 -18.25 12.18 -4.55
N PRO A 228 -19.46 12.40 -5.12
CA PRO A 228 -20.05 11.47 -6.07
C PRO A 228 -19.29 11.55 -7.39
N ALA A 229 -18.39 10.58 -7.61
CA ALA A 229 -17.95 10.26 -8.95
C ALA A 229 -19.18 9.75 -9.72
N SER A 230 -19.62 10.53 -10.69
CA SER A 230 -20.71 10.20 -11.60
C SER A 230 -20.47 8.82 -12.22
N ALA A 231 -21.36 7.88 -11.90
CA ALA A 231 -21.40 6.56 -12.52
C ALA A 231 -21.51 6.70 -14.04
N SER A 232 -20.46 6.30 -14.76
CA SER A 232 -20.54 5.97 -16.18
C SER A 232 -20.24 4.47 -16.32
N PRO A 233 -20.98 3.70 -17.15
CA PRO A 233 -20.85 2.26 -17.17
C PRO A 233 -19.47 1.85 -17.68
N ILE A 234 -18.81 1.00 -16.90
CA ILE A 234 -17.57 0.30 -17.28
C ILE A 234 -17.96 -0.78 -18.29
N ALA A 235 -18.05 -0.39 -19.55
CA ALA A 235 -18.01 -1.30 -20.68
C ALA A 235 -17.36 -0.55 -21.86
N GLU A 236 -16.25 -1.10 -22.36
CA GLU A 236 -15.49 -0.64 -23.53
C GLU A 236 -14.67 0.66 -23.38
N THR A 237 -13.39 0.58 -22.99
CA THR A 237 -12.38 1.52 -23.51
C THR A 237 -10.96 0.93 -23.51
N VAL A 238 -10.62 0.22 -24.59
CA VAL A 238 -9.25 -0.25 -24.92
C VAL A 238 -8.41 0.86 -25.62
N VAL A 239 -8.88 2.12 -25.71
CA VAL A 239 -8.29 3.11 -26.65
C VAL A 239 -7.41 4.21 -26.00
N ALA A 240 -7.20 4.26 -24.68
CA ALA A 240 -6.53 5.42 -24.05
C ALA A 240 -5.00 5.24 -23.79
N HIS A 241 -4.23 4.78 -24.78
CA HIS A 241 -2.77 4.56 -24.62
C HIS A 241 -1.90 5.85 -24.59
N ARG A 242 -2.45 7.03 -24.90
CA ARG A 242 -1.66 8.27 -25.09
C ARG A 242 -1.83 9.34 -24.01
N LYS A 243 -2.92 9.33 -23.22
CA LYS A 243 -3.22 10.38 -22.22
C LYS A 243 -2.66 10.11 -20.81
N VAL A 244 -2.36 8.85 -20.44
CA VAL A 244 -1.95 8.53 -19.07
C VAL A 244 -0.56 9.09 -18.74
N ARG A 245 0.39 9.11 -19.70
CA ARG A 245 1.74 9.66 -19.48
C ARG A 245 1.80 11.16 -19.19
N SER A 246 0.83 11.93 -19.68
CA SER A 246 0.77 13.39 -19.50
C SER A 246 0.00 13.84 -18.25
N SER A 247 -0.56 12.89 -17.48
CA SER A 247 -1.44 13.18 -16.33
C SER A 247 -0.86 12.74 -14.97
N LEU A 248 0.37 12.22 -14.95
CA LEU A 248 1.08 11.78 -13.74
C LEU A 248 1.55 13.01 -12.97
N ARG A 249 0.65 13.61 -12.20
CA ARG A 249 0.97 14.73 -11.33
C ARG A 249 1.68 14.25 -10.06
N PRO A 250 2.63 15.02 -9.50
CA PRO A 250 3.23 14.75 -8.20
C PRO A 250 2.19 14.55 -7.07
N ASP A 251 1.02 15.17 -7.24
CA ASP A 251 -0.14 15.06 -6.35
C ASP A 251 -0.61 13.61 -6.17
N CYS A 252 -0.37 12.73 -7.14
CA CYS A 252 -0.85 11.35 -7.10
C CYS A 252 -0.32 10.52 -5.93
N PHE A 253 0.78 10.92 -5.27
CA PHE A 253 1.38 10.17 -4.14
C PHE A 253 1.02 10.75 -2.76
N GLY A 254 0.10 11.73 -2.71
CA GLY A 254 -0.26 12.42 -1.47
C GLY A 254 0.92 13.17 -0.83
N LEU A 255 1.98 13.45 -1.61
CA LEU A 255 3.10 14.26 -1.18
C LEU A 255 2.65 15.71 -1.10
N THR A 256 2.89 16.34 0.05
CA THR A 256 2.67 17.78 0.20
C THR A 256 3.70 18.56 -0.61
N GLU A 257 3.43 19.83 -0.93
CA GLU A 257 4.39 20.70 -1.61
C GLU A 257 5.75 20.77 -0.87
N LYS A 258 5.70 20.77 0.47
CA LYS A 258 6.91 20.74 1.31
C LYS A 258 7.68 19.43 1.16
N GLU A 259 6.97 18.29 1.12
CA GLU A 259 7.58 16.98 0.91
C GLU A 259 8.16 16.85 -0.50
N LEU A 260 7.50 17.38 -1.53
CA LEU A 260 8.05 17.42 -2.89
C LEU A 260 9.32 18.28 -2.98
N LYS A 261 9.34 19.45 -2.33
CA LYS A 261 10.54 20.29 -2.26
C LYS A 261 11.69 19.57 -1.54
N ILE A 262 11.39 18.87 -0.45
CA ILE A 262 12.39 18.07 0.28
C ILE A 262 12.86 16.88 -0.56
N LEU A 263 11.97 16.21 -1.30
CA LEU A 263 12.30 15.11 -2.21
C LEU A 263 13.19 15.60 -3.35
N SER A 264 12.96 16.80 -3.89
CA SER A 264 13.85 17.43 -4.88
C SER A 264 15.26 17.68 -4.35
N LEU A 265 15.36 18.23 -3.15
CA LEU A 265 16.67 18.44 -2.51
C LEU A 265 17.34 17.09 -2.16
N LEU A 266 16.54 16.05 -1.93
CA LEU A 266 17.04 14.69 -1.71
C LEU A 266 17.68 14.12 -2.99
N THR A 267 17.03 14.29 -4.15
CA THR A 267 17.52 13.83 -5.47
C THR A 267 18.76 14.58 -5.92
N GLU A 268 18.97 15.83 -5.48
CA GLU A 268 20.22 16.60 -5.63
C GLU A 268 21.39 16.04 -4.76
N GLY A 269 21.17 15.00 -3.96
CA GLY A 269 22.20 14.40 -3.12
C GLY A 269 22.52 15.16 -1.82
N LEU A 270 21.70 16.16 -1.44
CA LEU A 270 21.94 16.98 -0.25
C LEU A 270 21.72 16.20 1.05
N CYS A 271 22.64 16.29 2.01
CA CYS A 271 22.46 15.72 3.34
C CYS A 271 21.38 16.46 4.15
N ASN A 272 20.79 15.81 5.16
CA ASN A 272 19.66 16.37 5.92
C ASN A 272 19.96 17.74 6.55
N LYS A 273 21.23 17.99 6.94
CA LYS A 273 21.69 19.30 7.44
C LYS A 273 21.62 20.40 6.37
N ARG A 274 21.94 20.07 5.12
CA ARG A 274 21.86 21.00 3.99
C ARG A 274 20.41 21.19 3.53
N ILE A 275 19.60 20.13 3.52
CA ILE A 275 18.16 20.21 3.26
C ILE A 275 17.48 21.14 4.29
N ALA A 276 17.79 20.98 5.59
CA ALA A 276 17.26 21.82 6.66
C ALA A 276 17.56 23.31 6.43
N ARG A 277 18.81 23.63 6.08
CA ARG A 277 19.23 25.01 5.77
C ARG A 277 18.53 25.58 4.53
N ARG A 278 18.39 24.78 3.48
CA ARG A 278 17.81 25.22 2.20
C ARG A 278 16.28 25.29 2.20
N SER A 279 15.65 24.55 3.09
CA SER A 279 14.21 24.57 3.33
C SER A 279 13.80 25.41 4.53
N GLU A 280 14.73 26.08 5.21
CA GLU A 280 14.51 26.93 6.39
C GLU A 280 13.68 26.25 7.51
N ILE A 281 13.96 24.96 7.76
CA ILE A 281 13.27 24.16 8.79
C ILE A 281 14.27 23.41 9.68
N ALA A 282 13.83 22.99 10.86
CA ALA A 282 14.66 22.24 11.78
C ALA A 282 15.06 20.87 11.22
N LEU A 283 16.23 20.37 11.63
CA LEU A 283 16.74 19.06 11.19
C LEU A 283 15.82 17.90 11.61
N THR A 284 15.17 18.02 12.77
CA THR A 284 14.15 17.08 13.24
C THR A 284 12.94 17.05 12.30
N THR A 285 12.48 18.21 11.85
CA THR A 285 11.39 18.36 10.87
C THR A 285 11.76 17.79 9.50
N VAL A 286 13.01 17.95 9.06
CA VAL A 286 13.49 17.26 7.82
C VAL A 286 13.43 15.75 7.96
N LYS A 287 13.89 15.20 9.09
CA LYS A 287 13.80 13.74 9.33
C LYS A 287 12.35 13.25 9.30
N TRP A 288 11.44 14.03 9.91
CA TRP A 288 10.01 13.75 9.88
C TRP A 288 9.44 13.73 8.45
N HIS A 289 9.72 14.77 7.66
CA HIS A 289 9.30 14.80 6.25
C HIS A 289 9.89 13.64 5.44
N LEU A 290 11.16 13.29 5.66
CA LEU A 290 11.78 12.15 4.95
C LEU A 290 11.15 10.82 5.33
N GLN A 291 10.78 10.61 6.59
CA GLN A 291 10.06 9.41 6.99
C GLN A 291 8.66 9.36 6.36
N ASN A 292 7.94 10.48 6.32
CA ASN A 292 6.65 10.54 5.64
C ASN A 292 6.79 10.27 4.13
N ILE A 293 7.80 10.85 3.49
CA ILE A 293 8.13 10.59 2.08
C ILE A 293 8.44 9.10 1.88
N PHE A 294 9.24 8.50 2.74
CA PHE A 294 9.57 7.07 2.64
C PHE A 294 8.35 6.18 2.85
N GLY A 295 7.45 6.55 3.76
CA GLY A 295 6.16 5.89 3.94
C GLY A 295 5.28 6.00 2.70
N LYS A 296 5.06 7.23 2.20
CA LYS A 296 4.22 7.52 1.03
C LYS A 296 4.75 6.91 -0.27
N LEU A 297 6.07 6.81 -0.41
CA LEU A 297 6.72 6.13 -1.54
C LEU A 297 6.98 4.65 -1.28
N GLU A 298 6.63 4.13 -0.10
CA GLU A 298 6.89 2.78 0.40
C GLU A 298 8.33 2.26 0.25
N VAL A 299 9.30 3.15 0.29
CA VAL A 299 10.73 2.85 0.19
C VAL A 299 11.35 2.72 1.57
N ARG A 300 12.39 1.89 1.70
CA ARG A 300 13.04 1.63 2.99
C ARG A 300 14.22 2.55 3.27
N ASN A 301 14.78 3.17 2.24
CA ASN A 301 15.96 4.01 2.39
C ASN A 301 16.02 5.15 1.37
N ARG A 302 16.94 6.07 1.64
CA ARG A 302 17.19 7.26 0.83
C ARG A 302 17.45 6.94 -0.64
N THR A 303 18.28 5.94 -0.92
CA THR A 303 18.66 5.59 -2.30
C THR A 303 17.46 5.12 -3.08
N GLN A 304 16.64 4.24 -2.49
CA GLN A 304 15.38 3.79 -3.08
C GLN A 304 14.42 4.97 -3.31
N ALA A 305 14.34 5.92 -2.38
CA ALA A 305 13.51 7.12 -2.57
C ALA A 305 13.94 7.97 -3.76
N VAL A 306 15.25 8.15 -3.97
CA VAL A 306 15.80 8.90 -5.10
C VAL A 306 15.52 8.20 -6.42
N VAL A 307 15.83 6.92 -6.52
CA VAL A 307 15.58 6.10 -7.74
C VAL A 307 14.10 6.16 -8.11
N LYS A 308 13.22 5.95 -7.13
CA LYS A 308 11.78 5.94 -7.34
C LYS A 308 11.22 7.30 -7.76
N ALA A 309 11.72 8.38 -7.17
CA ALA A 309 11.31 9.74 -7.54
C ALA A 309 11.69 10.08 -8.99
N GLN A 310 12.83 9.59 -9.48
CA GLN A 310 13.27 9.74 -10.86
C GLN A 310 12.42 8.90 -11.82
N GLU A 311 12.16 7.62 -11.51
CA GLU A 311 11.36 6.73 -12.34
C GLU A 311 9.92 7.22 -12.56
N LEU A 312 9.34 7.80 -11.50
CA LEU A 312 7.99 8.33 -11.50
C LEU A 312 7.90 9.76 -12.02
N ALA A 313 9.03 10.36 -12.42
CA ALA A 313 9.12 11.78 -12.83
C ALA A 313 8.48 12.75 -11.82
N LEU A 314 8.57 12.44 -10.52
CA LEU A 314 8.00 13.26 -9.43
C LEU A 314 8.75 14.56 -9.21
N VAL A 315 10.00 14.60 -9.67
CA VAL A 315 10.85 15.77 -9.62
C VAL A 315 11.39 15.99 -11.02
N ASN A 316 11.34 17.23 -11.49
CA ASN A 316 11.93 17.58 -12.78
C ASN A 316 13.45 17.46 -12.68
N ASP A 317 14.05 16.65 -13.54
CA ASP A 317 15.47 16.75 -13.84
C ASP A 317 15.73 18.12 -14.45
N LYS A 318 16.24 19.05 -13.64
CA LYS A 318 16.90 20.24 -14.14
C LYS A 318 18.26 20.40 -13.49
N ALA A 319 19.24 20.15 -14.37
CA ALA A 319 20.63 20.61 -14.41
C ALA A 319 21.60 20.03 -13.38
#